data_AF-A0AAD5PB83-F1
#
_entry.id   AF-A0AAD5PB83-F1
#
_cell.length_a   1.000
_cell.length_b   1.000
_cell.length_c   1.000
_cell.angle_alpha   90.00
_cell.angle_beta   90.00
_cell.angle_gamma   90.00
#
_symmetry.space_group_name_H-M   'P 1'
#
loop_
_entity.id
_entity.type
_entity.pdbx_description
1 polymer ?
#
loop_
_entity_poly.entity_id
_entity_poly.type
_entity_poly.pdbx_seq_one_letter_code
_entity_poly.pdbx_strand_id
1 'polypeptide(L)'
;MDINTFKPRILEILRQADLDKVSTKSVRQQLQTESNISLNDYKKELKSLIEECYDFVSNEKEQQEASSSSSSEDEAPIVAKKAKTTTTSNKKVTTPKKKATTVKKTATKKEKAPKRPRKPQDPAQKEKNPFTRTWILSPELAAVTGEKALSRPSVVKHLWIYIKANNLQDPAKKTHIFCDEKLQKIFKGETYLSGFTMNKYIGAHLVGPAAVPDENGQLITSTTGVGEPHPQEA
;
A
#
# COMPACT_ATOMS: atom_id res chain seq x y z
N MET A 1 31.69 -11.54 7.30
CA MET A 1 30.93 -12.81 7.14
C MET A 1 30.78 -13.06 5.67
N ASP A 2 30.99 -14.30 5.24
CA ASP A 2 30.85 -14.67 3.84
C ASP A 2 29.38 -14.84 3.47
N ILE A 3 28.92 -14.03 2.51
CA ILE A 3 27.52 -14.01 2.12
C ILE A 3 27.16 -15.24 1.28
N ASN A 4 28.17 -15.78 0.57
CA ASN A 4 28.05 -17.01 -0.20
C ASN A 4 27.68 -18.22 0.65
N THR A 5 27.94 -18.20 1.96
CA THR A 5 27.51 -19.26 2.89
C THR A 5 25.99 -19.39 2.95
N PHE A 6 25.24 -18.32 2.64
CA PHE A 6 23.78 -18.34 2.61
C PHE A 6 23.20 -18.81 1.27
N LYS A 7 24.01 -18.93 0.20
CA LYS A 7 23.58 -19.38 -1.14
C LYS A 7 22.75 -20.68 -1.11
N PRO A 8 23.18 -21.78 -0.48
CA PRO A 8 22.39 -23.02 -0.44
C PRO A 8 21.06 -22.84 0.29
N ARG A 9 21.03 -22.01 1.35
CA ARG A 9 19.80 -21.75 2.09
C ARG A 9 18.82 -20.87 1.30
N ILE A 10 19.34 -19.89 0.56
CA ILE A 10 18.55 -19.04 -0.33
C ILE A 10 17.87 -19.88 -1.42
N LEU A 11 18.61 -20.79 -2.06
CA LEU A 11 18.07 -21.70 -3.07
C LEU A 11 16.95 -22.58 -2.50
N GLU A 12 17.13 -23.13 -1.30
CA GLU A 12 16.09 -23.94 -0.65
C GLU A 12 14.82 -23.12 -0.35
N ILE A 13 14.97 -21.88 0.13
CA ILE A 13 13.85 -20.97 0.37
C ILE A 13 13.12 -20.66 -0.94
N LEU A 14 13.86 -20.41 -2.03
CA LEU A 14 13.28 -20.12 -3.35
C LEU A 14 12.56 -21.32 -3.97
N ARG A 15 13.05 -22.54 -3.73
CA ARG A 15 12.43 -23.78 -4.20
C ARG A 15 11.12 -24.10 -3.46
N GLN A 16 11.06 -23.84 -2.16
CA GLN A 16 9.88 -24.13 -1.34
C GLN A 16 8.79 -23.04 -1.44
N ALA A 17 9.17 -21.83 -1.82
CA ALA A 17 8.28 -20.69 -1.84
C ALA A 17 7.76 -20.37 -3.25
N ASP A 18 6.67 -19.62 -3.28
CA ASP A 18 6.06 -19.12 -4.51
C ASP A 18 6.90 -17.95 -5.07
N LEU A 19 7.56 -18.17 -6.22
CA LEU A 19 8.50 -17.22 -6.85
C LEU A 19 7.85 -15.84 -7.07
N ASP A 20 6.55 -15.78 -7.39
CA ASP A 20 5.81 -14.53 -7.62
C ASP A 20 5.54 -13.71 -6.34
N LYS A 21 5.65 -14.34 -5.18
CA LYS A 21 5.40 -13.70 -3.87
C LYS A 21 6.66 -13.45 -3.06
N VAL A 22 7.75 -14.17 -3.36
CA VAL A 22 9.02 -14.01 -2.66
C VAL A 22 9.65 -12.67 -3.01
N SER A 23 10.03 -11.91 -1.97
CA SER A 23 10.83 -10.70 -2.13
C SER A 23 12.19 -10.87 -1.48
N THR A 24 13.19 -10.15 -2.01
CA THR A 24 14.55 -10.08 -1.43
C THR A 24 14.54 -9.73 0.06
N LYS A 25 13.60 -8.87 0.47
CA LYS A 25 13.39 -8.52 1.88
C LYS A 25 12.92 -9.72 2.71
N SER A 26 11.99 -10.51 2.19
CA SER A 26 11.44 -11.68 2.88
C SER A 26 12.50 -12.76 3.07
N VAL A 27 13.28 -13.07 2.04
CA VAL A 27 14.39 -14.05 2.12
C VAL A 27 15.43 -13.58 3.14
N ARG A 28 15.84 -12.31 3.10
CA ARG A 28 16.76 -11.74 4.08
C ARG A 28 16.21 -11.81 5.51
N GLN A 29 14.93 -11.52 5.70
CA GLN A 29 14.29 -11.57 7.02
C GLN A 29 14.28 -13.00 7.56
N GLN A 30 13.98 -13.98 6.71
CA GLN A 30 13.99 -15.41 7.06
C GLN A 30 15.39 -15.88 7.47
N LEU A 31 16.43 -15.51 6.71
CA LEU A 31 17.82 -15.80 7.07
C LEU A 31 18.24 -15.17 8.41
N GLN A 32 17.79 -13.95 8.71
CA GLN A 32 18.05 -13.30 10.00
C GLN A 32 17.38 -14.03 11.16
N THR A 33 16.16 -14.55 10.95
CA THR A 33 15.41 -15.31 11.96
C THR A 33 16.08 -16.65 12.25
N GLU A 34 16.55 -17.34 11.22
CA GLU A 34 17.15 -18.68 11.36
C GLU A 34 18.58 -18.62 11.91
N SER A 35 19.38 -17.64 11.46
CA SER A 35 20.76 -17.51 11.90
C SER A 35 20.92 -16.64 13.15
N ASN A 36 19.86 -16.01 13.64
CA ASN A 36 19.89 -15.05 14.77
C ASN A 36 20.96 -13.95 14.62
N ILE A 37 21.33 -13.61 13.38
CA ILE A 37 22.41 -12.65 13.06
C ILE A 37 21.83 -11.52 12.20
N SER A 38 22.19 -10.28 12.51
CA SER A 38 21.73 -9.11 11.79
C SER A 38 22.48 -8.97 10.45
N LEU A 39 21.79 -9.24 9.35
CA LEU A 39 22.32 -9.17 7.96
C LEU A 39 21.96 -7.83 7.28
N ASN A 40 21.96 -6.73 8.02
CA ASN A 40 21.53 -5.43 7.49
C ASN A 40 22.62 -4.71 6.68
N ASP A 41 23.89 -4.84 7.09
CA ASP A 41 25.02 -4.21 6.41
C ASP A 41 25.26 -4.84 5.03
N TYR A 42 25.05 -6.14 4.91
CA TYR A 42 25.20 -6.92 3.68
C TYR A 42 23.98 -6.90 2.75
N LYS A 43 23.06 -5.95 2.93
CA LYS A 43 21.78 -5.93 2.20
C LYS A 43 21.95 -5.88 0.68
N LYS A 44 22.93 -5.13 0.18
CA LYS A 44 23.18 -4.98 -1.26
C LYS A 44 23.72 -6.27 -1.86
N GLU A 45 24.69 -6.88 -1.19
CA GLU A 45 25.31 -8.13 -1.62
C GLU A 45 24.33 -9.31 -1.51
N LEU A 46 23.54 -9.40 -0.43
CA LEU A 46 22.44 -10.38 -0.32
C LEU A 46 21.39 -10.19 -1.41
N LYS A 47 21.04 -8.95 -1.75
CA LYS A 47 20.08 -8.69 -2.83
C LYS A 47 20.61 -9.24 -4.15
N SER A 48 21.87 -8.95 -4.48
CA SER A 48 22.52 -9.46 -5.70
C SER A 48 22.57 -10.98 -5.72
N LEU A 49 22.91 -11.61 -4.59
CA LEU A 49 22.98 -13.07 -4.48
C LEU A 49 21.59 -13.73 -4.60
N ILE A 50 20.55 -13.12 -4.03
CA ILE A 50 19.17 -13.61 -4.14
C ILE A 50 18.68 -13.50 -5.58
N GLU A 51 18.99 -12.41 -6.29
CA GLU A 51 18.65 -12.22 -7.71
C GLU A 51 19.35 -13.28 -8.58
N GLU A 52 20.64 -13.53 -8.38
CA GLU A 52 21.38 -14.60 -9.08
C GLU A 52 20.78 -15.99 -8.83
N CYS A 53 20.39 -16.29 -7.58
CA CYS A 53 19.74 -17.57 -7.25
C CYS A 53 18.34 -17.68 -7.87
N TYR A 54 17.61 -16.57 -7.99
CA TYR A 54 16.29 -16.54 -8.61
C TYR A 54 16.36 -16.84 -10.10
N ASP A 55 17.34 -16.24 -10.80
CA ASP A 55 17.59 -16.50 -12.23
C ASP A 55 17.98 -17.97 -12.45
N PHE A 56 18.82 -18.53 -11.57
CA PHE A 56 19.22 -19.94 -11.64
C PHE A 56 18.02 -20.89 -11.49
N VAL A 57 17.18 -20.69 -10.47
CA VAL A 57 15.98 -21.53 -10.23
C VAL A 57 14.94 -21.36 -11.33
N SER A 58 14.78 -20.14 -11.86
CA SER A 58 13.86 -19.88 -12.98
C SER A 58 14.31 -20.60 -14.24
N ASN A 59 15.62 -20.55 -14.56
CA ASN A 59 16.18 -21.23 -15.72
C ASN A 59 16.19 -22.77 -15.57
N GLU A 60 16.44 -23.31 -14.38
CA GLU A 60 16.30 -24.76 -14.10
C GLU A 60 14.86 -25.26 -14.31
N LYS A 61 13.88 -24.46 -13.90
CA LYS A 61 12.46 -24.79 -14.08
C LYS A 61 12.07 -24.82 -15.56
N GLU A 62 12.59 -23.86 -16.35
CA GLU A 62 12.38 -23.81 -17.80
C GLU A 62 13.06 -24.99 -18.53
N GLN A 63 14.23 -25.44 -18.05
CA GLN A 63 14.93 -26.61 -18.59
C GLN A 63 14.30 -27.95 -18.19
N GLN A 64 13.67 -28.06 -17.02
CA GLN A 64 12.89 -29.24 -16.62
C GLN A 64 11.56 -29.37 -17.38
N GLU A 65 10.91 -28.25 -17.73
CA GLU A 65 9.71 -28.28 -18.59
C GLU A 65 10.07 -28.60 -20.05
N ALA A 66 11.25 -28.20 -20.54
CA ALA A 66 11.72 -28.58 -21.88
C ALA A 66 12.14 -30.05 -22.02
N SER A 67 12.60 -30.69 -20.93
CA SER A 67 13.07 -32.09 -20.93
C SER A 67 12.00 -33.13 -20.55
N SER A 68 10.84 -32.70 -20.04
CA SER A 68 9.68 -33.58 -19.82
C SER A 68 8.80 -33.82 -21.07
N SER A 69 9.24 -33.34 -22.24
CA SER A 69 8.63 -33.63 -23.56
C SER A 69 9.37 -34.71 -24.38
N SER A 70 10.38 -35.40 -23.85
CA SER A 70 11.14 -36.40 -24.63
C SER A 70 11.58 -37.62 -23.81
N SER A 71 10.62 -38.46 -23.43
CA SER A 71 10.81 -39.93 -23.33
C SER A 71 9.44 -40.61 -23.19
N SER A 72 8.94 -41.18 -24.29
CA SER A 72 8.08 -42.36 -24.23
C SER A 72 8.60 -43.35 -25.24
N GLU A 73 8.64 -44.58 -24.76
CA GLU A 73 9.40 -45.72 -25.25
C GLU A 73 8.85 -46.29 -26.55
N ASP A 74 9.75 -47.04 -27.18
CA ASP A 74 9.62 -47.90 -28.34
C ASP A 74 8.56 -49.00 -28.12
N GLU A 75 7.40 -48.95 -28.81
CA GLU A 75 6.61 -50.12 -29.28
C GLU A 75 5.40 -49.71 -30.18
N ALA A 76 5.56 -49.90 -31.50
CA ALA A 76 4.55 -50.19 -32.55
C ALA A 76 3.24 -49.34 -32.67
N PRO A 77 2.40 -49.53 -33.72
CA PRO A 77 2.44 -48.72 -34.93
C PRO A 77 1.13 -47.93 -35.20
N ILE A 78 0.99 -47.44 -36.43
CA ILE A 78 -0.26 -47.17 -37.19
C ILE A 78 -0.94 -45.77 -37.19
N VAL A 79 -0.68 -45.08 -38.31
CA VAL A 79 -1.60 -44.37 -39.22
C VAL A 79 -2.55 -43.23 -38.75
N ALA A 80 -2.26 -42.06 -39.33
CA ALA A 80 -3.14 -41.27 -40.20
C ALA A 80 -4.24 -40.36 -39.63
N LYS A 81 -4.07 -39.08 -40.02
CA LYS A 81 -5.07 -38.16 -40.62
C LYS A 81 -6.06 -37.41 -39.71
N LYS A 82 -5.76 -36.11 -39.59
CA LYS A 82 -6.48 -34.96 -40.23
C LYS A 82 -7.88 -34.57 -39.72
N ALA A 83 -7.98 -33.33 -39.20
CA ALA A 83 -8.95 -32.26 -39.53
C ALA A 83 -8.92 -31.21 -38.39
N LYS A 84 -8.39 -29.99 -38.58
CA LYS A 84 -9.01 -28.74 -39.10
C LYS A 84 -10.43 -28.44 -38.60
N THR A 85 -10.61 -27.19 -38.11
CA THR A 85 -11.76 -26.24 -38.17
C THR A 85 -12.37 -25.82 -36.81
N THR A 86 -12.12 -24.59 -36.32
CA THR A 86 -12.89 -23.29 -36.43
C THR A 86 -14.01 -23.04 -35.38
N THR A 87 -13.88 -21.92 -34.63
CA THR A 87 -14.89 -20.83 -34.52
C THR A 87 -16.13 -20.97 -33.58
N THR A 88 -16.09 -20.25 -32.45
CA THR A 88 -17.08 -19.21 -31.99
C THR A 88 -18.33 -19.54 -31.12
N SER A 89 -18.45 -18.78 -30.01
CA SER A 89 -19.65 -18.18 -29.36
C SER A 89 -20.62 -18.95 -28.42
N ASN A 90 -20.60 -18.47 -27.15
CA ASN A 90 -21.69 -17.77 -26.42
C ASN A 90 -22.90 -18.52 -25.78
N LYS A 91 -23.15 -18.10 -24.52
CA LYS A 91 -24.46 -17.87 -23.82
C LYS A 91 -25.21 -19.00 -23.06
N LYS A 92 -25.28 -18.76 -21.74
CA LYS A 92 -26.49 -18.58 -20.87
C LYS A 92 -27.08 -19.76 -20.07
N VAL A 93 -27.62 -19.33 -18.90
CA VAL A 93 -28.66 -19.87 -17.97
C VAL A 93 -28.17 -20.97 -17.02
N THR A 94 -28.45 -21.04 -15.69
CA THR A 94 -29.59 -20.66 -14.82
C THR A 94 -29.18 -20.61 -13.32
N THR A 95 -29.72 -19.65 -12.54
CA THR A 95 -30.00 -19.73 -11.07
C THR A 95 -31.35 -20.47 -10.84
N PRO A 96 -31.98 -20.67 -9.64
CA PRO A 96 -31.67 -20.30 -8.22
C PRO A 96 -32.03 -21.39 -7.15
N LYS A 97 -31.68 -21.21 -5.85
CA LYS A 97 -32.58 -21.59 -4.71
C LYS A 97 -32.24 -20.89 -3.38
N LYS A 98 -33.30 -20.36 -2.75
CA LYS A 98 -33.42 -19.63 -1.46
C LYS A 98 -33.60 -20.58 -0.26
N LYS A 99 -33.17 -20.15 0.95
CA LYS A 99 -33.98 -19.83 2.18
C LYS A 99 -33.05 -19.70 3.41
N ALA A 100 -33.06 -18.56 4.12
CA ALA A 100 -33.72 -18.29 5.43
C ALA A 100 -32.97 -18.95 6.63
N THR A 101 -32.72 -18.38 7.81
CA THR A 101 -33.21 -17.19 8.55
C THR A 101 -32.32 -16.99 9.79
N THR A 102 -32.12 -15.74 10.19
CA THR A 102 -31.97 -15.18 11.57
C THR A 102 -31.70 -16.12 12.75
N VAL A 103 -30.53 -16.02 13.42
CA VAL A 103 -30.42 -15.92 14.91
C VAL A 103 -29.17 -15.11 15.32
N LYS A 104 -29.44 -14.15 16.20
CA LYS A 104 -28.60 -13.25 16.99
C LYS A 104 -27.88 -14.01 18.13
N LYS A 105 -26.53 -13.97 18.20
CA LYS A 105 -25.69 -14.20 19.39
C LYS A 105 -24.35 -13.45 19.16
N THR A 106 -24.14 -12.23 19.67
CA THR A 106 -23.64 -11.84 21.01
C THR A 106 -22.43 -12.64 21.53
N ALA A 107 -21.34 -11.89 21.75
CA ALA A 107 -20.06 -12.23 22.44
C ALA A 107 -19.18 -13.28 21.71
N THR A 108 -17.95 -12.96 21.29
CA THR A 108 -16.86 -12.47 22.14
C THR A 108 -16.02 -11.40 21.44
N LYS A 109 -16.14 -10.18 21.97
CA LYS A 109 -15.23 -9.07 21.77
C LYS A 109 -13.85 -9.49 22.28
N LYS A 110 -12.93 -9.81 21.36
CA LYS A 110 -11.49 -9.92 21.68
C LYS A 110 -11.00 -8.51 21.98
N GLU A 111 -11.00 -8.20 23.27
CA GLU A 111 -10.56 -6.96 23.87
C GLU A 111 -9.14 -6.64 23.42
N LYS A 112 -9.01 -5.72 22.46
CA LYS A 112 -7.75 -5.03 22.25
C LYS A 112 -7.49 -4.23 23.51
N ALA A 113 -6.47 -4.64 24.25
CA ALA A 113 -5.90 -3.89 25.36
C ALA A 113 -5.89 -2.38 25.02
N PRO A 114 -6.35 -1.50 25.92
CA PRO A 114 -6.32 -0.07 25.68
C PRO A 114 -4.87 0.31 25.44
N LYS A 115 -4.58 0.84 24.24
CA LYS A 115 -3.31 1.52 23.99
C LYS A 115 -3.17 2.57 25.08
N ARG A 116 -2.15 2.42 25.93
CA ARG A 116 -1.78 3.39 26.97
C ARG A 116 -2.00 4.81 26.42
N PRO A 117 -2.79 5.66 27.09
CA PRO A 117 -2.84 7.06 26.71
C PRO A 117 -1.40 7.58 26.76
N ARG A 118 -0.92 8.11 25.62
CA ARG A 118 0.36 8.82 25.59
C ARG A 118 0.26 9.93 26.63
N LYS A 119 1.28 10.04 27.50
CA LYS A 119 1.39 11.14 28.46
C LYS A 119 1.07 12.47 27.76
N PRO A 120 0.28 13.37 28.37
CA PRO A 120 0.09 14.73 27.86
C PRO A 120 1.47 15.32 27.62
N GLN A 121 1.79 15.55 26.35
CA GLN A 121 3.04 16.18 25.97
C GLN A 121 2.85 17.68 26.14
N ASP A 122 3.78 18.31 26.84
CA ASP A 122 3.80 19.74 27.15
C ASP A 122 3.48 20.58 25.89
N PRO A 123 2.56 21.56 25.95
CA PRO A 123 2.19 22.38 24.81
C PRO A 123 3.39 23.02 24.12
N ALA A 124 4.45 23.37 24.86
CA ALA A 124 5.68 23.97 24.31
C ALA A 124 6.49 22.98 23.43
N GLN A 125 6.33 21.67 23.61
CA GLN A 125 7.02 20.66 22.80
C GLN A 125 6.23 20.23 21.55
N LYS A 126 4.92 20.50 21.52
CA LYS A 126 4.07 20.34 20.32
C LYS A 126 4.41 21.33 19.21
N GLU A 127 4.94 22.49 19.56
CA GLU A 127 5.29 23.55 18.62
C GLU A 127 6.61 23.28 17.88
N LYS A 128 7.57 22.59 18.52
CA LYS A 128 8.86 22.28 17.91
C LYS A 128 8.83 21.07 16.96
N ASN A 129 7.80 20.22 17.06
CA ASN A 129 7.72 19.02 16.23
C ASN A 129 6.85 19.29 14.99
N PRO A 130 7.42 19.34 13.77
CA PRO A 130 6.67 19.69 12.55
C PRO A 130 5.53 18.72 12.24
N PHE A 131 5.56 17.50 12.80
CA PHE A 131 4.52 16.49 12.65
C PHE A 131 3.27 16.72 13.50
N THR A 132 3.38 17.46 14.61
CA THR A 132 2.23 17.78 15.47
C THR A 132 1.65 19.16 15.20
N ARG A 133 2.31 19.97 14.38
CA ARG A 133 1.82 21.28 13.98
C ARG A 133 0.46 21.18 13.29
N THR A 134 -0.47 22.01 13.73
CA THR A 134 -1.80 22.14 13.14
C THR A 134 -1.72 23.07 11.93
N TRP A 135 -2.39 22.70 10.84
CA TRP A 135 -2.40 23.43 9.59
C TRP A 135 -3.82 23.81 9.22
N ILE A 136 -3.99 24.98 8.63
CA ILE A 136 -5.24 25.39 7.99
C ILE A 136 -5.39 24.60 6.69
N LEU A 137 -6.53 23.91 6.54
CA LEU A 137 -6.81 23.12 5.36
C LEU A 137 -7.49 23.99 4.29
N SER A 138 -7.20 23.71 3.02
CA SER A 138 -7.96 24.29 1.91
C SER A 138 -9.46 23.90 2.00
N PRO A 139 -10.38 24.71 1.43
CA PRO A 139 -11.82 24.45 1.47
C PRO A 139 -12.22 23.05 0.98
N GLU A 140 -11.59 22.59 -0.11
CA GLU A 140 -11.77 21.25 -0.69
C GLU A 140 -11.48 20.14 0.33
N LEU A 141 -10.33 20.24 1.01
CA LEU A 141 -9.89 19.26 2.00
C LEU A 141 -10.74 19.35 3.28
N ALA A 142 -11.11 20.55 3.71
CA ALA A 142 -11.99 20.77 4.85
C ALA A 142 -13.39 20.18 4.61
N ALA A 143 -13.91 20.21 3.38
CA ALA A 143 -15.22 19.64 3.05
C ALA A 143 -15.28 18.12 3.21
N VAL A 144 -14.17 17.41 2.98
CA VAL A 144 -14.07 15.95 3.21
C VAL A 144 -13.77 15.63 4.67
N THR A 145 -12.94 16.46 5.31
CA THR A 145 -12.42 16.19 6.66
C THR A 145 -13.38 16.65 7.76
N GLY A 146 -14.25 17.62 7.47
CA GLY A 146 -15.19 18.24 8.41
C GLY A 146 -14.56 19.27 9.35
N GLU A 147 -13.24 19.48 9.26
CA GLU A 147 -12.47 20.37 10.13
C GLU A 147 -11.70 21.41 9.31
N LYS A 148 -11.54 22.62 9.86
CA LYS A 148 -10.84 23.73 9.22
C LYS A 148 -9.34 23.76 9.53
N ALA A 149 -8.91 23.13 10.62
CA ALA A 149 -7.53 23.12 11.08
C ALA A 149 -7.14 21.77 11.68
N LEU A 150 -6.17 21.06 11.09
CA LEU A 150 -5.70 19.75 11.55
C LEU A 150 -4.20 19.58 11.32
N SER A 151 -3.58 18.73 12.14
CA SER A 151 -2.23 18.28 11.86
C SER A 151 -2.20 17.31 10.67
N ARG A 152 -1.11 17.32 9.90
CA ARG A 152 -0.93 16.42 8.73
C ARG A 152 -1.28 14.95 9.02
N PRO A 153 -0.86 14.31 10.13
CA PRO A 153 -1.25 12.93 10.42
C PRO A 153 -2.76 12.78 10.72
N SER A 154 -3.40 13.80 11.27
CA SER A 154 -4.84 13.80 11.55
C SER A 154 -5.66 13.95 10.28
N VAL A 155 -5.20 14.76 9.32
CA VAL A 155 -5.78 14.84 7.96
C VAL A 155 -5.78 13.47 7.30
N VAL A 156 -4.62 12.81 7.25
CA VAL A 156 -4.47 11.48 6.64
C VAL A 156 -5.43 10.47 7.29
N LYS A 157 -5.56 10.52 8.62
CA LYS A 157 -6.47 9.65 9.37
C LYS A 157 -7.94 9.85 8.96
N HIS A 158 -8.40 11.09 8.90
CA HIS A 158 -9.77 11.41 8.50
C HIS A 158 -10.04 11.03 7.04
N LEU A 159 -9.07 11.25 6.14
CA LEU A 159 -9.18 10.83 4.74
C LEU A 159 -9.35 9.30 4.65
N TRP A 160 -8.57 8.52 5.42
CA TRP A 160 -8.75 7.07 5.48
C TRP A 160 -10.10 6.64 6.07
N ILE A 161 -10.63 7.37 7.05
CA ILE A 161 -11.98 7.11 7.58
C ILE A 161 -13.02 7.32 6.46
N TYR A 162 -12.92 8.42 5.73
CA TYR A 162 -13.79 8.73 4.59
C TYR A 162 -13.70 7.66 3.49
N ILE A 163 -12.48 7.29 3.07
CA ILE A 163 -12.22 6.28 2.04
C ILE A 163 -12.85 4.94 2.43
N LYS A 164 -12.70 4.53 3.70
CA LYS A 164 -13.27 3.27 4.18
C LYS A 164 -14.79 3.33 4.34
N ALA A 165 -15.34 4.46 4.77
CA ALA A 165 -16.78 4.64 4.89
C ALA A 165 -17.47 4.56 3.52
N ASN A 166 -16.82 5.03 2.47
CA ASN A 166 -17.33 5.00 1.09
C ASN A 166 -16.88 3.77 0.28
N ASN A 167 -16.21 2.79 0.91
CA ASN A 167 -15.69 1.58 0.24
C ASN A 167 -14.80 1.87 -0.99
N LEU A 168 -14.03 2.95 -0.93
CA LEU A 168 -13.17 3.43 -2.03
C LEU A 168 -11.79 2.73 -2.07
N GLN A 169 -11.55 1.76 -1.20
CA GLN A 169 -10.29 1.02 -1.17
C GLN A 169 -10.31 -0.13 -2.18
N ASP A 170 -9.22 -0.30 -2.93
CA ASP A 170 -9.09 -1.42 -3.86
C ASP A 170 -8.97 -2.77 -3.10
N PRO A 171 -9.87 -3.74 -3.32
CA PRO A 171 -9.83 -5.03 -2.65
C PRO A 171 -8.61 -5.88 -3.06
N ALA A 172 -8.09 -5.70 -4.27
CA ALA A 172 -6.90 -6.41 -4.77
C ALA A 172 -5.62 -5.78 -4.23
N LYS A 173 -5.58 -4.43 -4.14
CA LYS A 173 -4.42 -3.69 -3.63
C LYS A 173 -4.84 -2.73 -2.52
N LYS A 174 -4.80 -3.19 -1.27
CA LYS A 174 -5.16 -2.40 -0.06
C LYS A 174 -4.37 -1.09 0.15
N THR A 175 -3.32 -0.84 -0.62
CA THR A 175 -2.57 0.42 -0.62
C THR A 175 -3.13 1.46 -1.59
N HIS A 176 -4.00 1.06 -2.52
CA HIS A 176 -4.57 1.89 -3.56
C HIS A 176 -6.03 2.23 -3.26
N ILE A 177 -6.45 3.38 -3.77
CA ILE A 177 -7.77 3.95 -3.57
C ILE A 177 -8.34 4.46 -4.90
N PHE A 178 -9.63 4.26 -5.08
CA PHE A 178 -10.42 4.86 -6.13
C PHE A 178 -10.92 6.22 -5.63
N CYS A 179 -10.61 7.29 -6.35
CA CYS A 179 -10.99 8.63 -5.94
C CYS A 179 -12.39 8.94 -6.47
N ASP A 180 -13.29 9.33 -5.57
CA ASP A 180 -14.58 9.91 -5.94
C ASP A 180 -14.39 11.36 -6.42
N GLU A 181 -15.49 12.02 -6.80
CA GLU A 181 -15.44 13.40 -7.32
C GLU A 181 -14.81 14.40 -6.32
N LYS A 182 -15.00 14.20 -5.01
CA LYS A 182 -14.44 15.08 -3.97
C LYS A 182 -12.95 14.85 -3.79
N LEU A 183 -12.52 13.59 -3.74
CA LEU A 183 -11.11 13.23 -3.64
C LEU A 183 -10.35 13.61 -4.92
N GLN A 184 -10.96 13.46 -6.09
CA GLN A 184 -10.37 13.89 -7.36
C GLN A 184 -10.03 15.38 -7.34
N LYS A 185 -10.89 16.26 -6.82
CA LYS A 185 -10.59 17.70 -6.70
C LYS A 185 -9.35 17.98 -5.84
N ILE A 186 -9.16 17.20 -4.78
CA ILE A 186 -7.99 17.31 -3.88
C ILE A 186 -6.74 16.68 -4.51
N PHE A 187 -6.90 15.62 -5.30
CA PHE A 187 -5.78 14.87 -5.88
C PHE A 187 -5.51 15.23 -7.35
N LYS A 188 -5.80 16.47 -7.74
CA LYS A 188 -5.55 17.00 -9.09
C LYS A 188 -6.18 16.17 -10.23
N GLY A 189 -7.35 15.59 -9.98
CA GLY A 189 -8.10 14.80 -10.93
C GLY A 189 -7.67 13.34 -11.05
N GLU A 190 -6.76 12.84 -10.19
CA GLU A 190 -6.41 11.43 -10.20
C GLU A 190 -7.60 10.55 -9.78
N THR A 191 -7.96 9.61 -10.63
CA THR A 191 -9.05 8.65 -10.40
C THR A 191 -8.59 7.43 -9.59
N TYR A 192 -7.30 7.10 -9.63
CA TYR A 192 -6.73 5.95 -8.94
C TYR A 192 -5.31 6.27 -8.47
N LEU A 193 -5.06 6.13 -7.17
CA LEU A 193 -3.76 6.47 -6.60
C LEU A 193 -3.42 5.63 -5.37
N SER A 194 -2.13 5.61 -5.02
CA SER A 194 -1.61 4.95 -3.83
C SER A 194 -1.64 5.88 -2.63
N GLY A 195 -1.77 5.34 -1.41
CA GLY A 195 -1.71 6.10 -0.17
C GLY A 195 -0.40 6.92 0.00
N PHE A 196 0.68 6.57 -0.69
CA PHE A 196 1.89 7.39 -0.76
C PHE A 196 1.70 8.65 -1.60
N THR A 197 1.07 8.52 -2.76
CA THR A 197 0.75 9.65 -3.64
C THR A 197 -0.24 10.60 -2.97
N MET A 198 -1.23 10.05 -2.24
CA MET A 198 -2.15 10.82 -1.40
C MET A 198 -1.40 11.77 -0.45
N ASN A 199 -0.39 11.27 0.25
CA ASN A 199 0.43 12.08 1.18
C ASN A 199 1.23 13.18 0.49
N LYS A 200 1.55 13.03 -0.80
CA LYS A 200 2.21 14.04 -1.62
C LYS A 200 1.26 15.20 -1.92
N TYR A 201 0.02 14.91 -2.28
CA TYR A 201 -0.98 15.93 -2.59
C TYR A 201 -1.44 16.72 -1.38
N ILE A 202 -1.56 16.08 -0.20
CA ILE A 202 -1.97 16.78 1.03
C ILE A 202 -1.13 18.03 1.29
N GLY A 203 0.18 17.99 1.00
CA GLY A 203 1.07 19.13 1.21
C GLY A 203 0.64 20.40 0.47
N ALA A 204 0.04 20.28 -0.72
CA ALA A 204 -0.44 21.42 -1.50
C ALA A 204 -1.73 22.06 -0.95
N HIS A 205 -2.44 21.35 -0.06
CA HIS A 205 -3.69 21.78 0.54
C HIS A 205 -3.55 22.27 1.98
N LEU A 206 -2.31 22.42 2.46
CA LEU A 206 -1.98 23.01 3.76
C LEU A 206 -1.57 24.48 3.52
N VAL A 207 -2.49 25.40 3.80
CA VAL A 207 -2.35 26.83 3.43
C VAL A 207 -1.39 27.57 4.37
N GLY A 208 -1.34 27.16 5.64
CA GLY A 208 -0.43 27.75 6.63
C GLY A 208 -0.59 27.10 8.01
N PRO A 209 0.35 27.34 8.93
CA PRO A 209 0.19 26.92 10.32
C PRO A 209 -1.05 27.61 10.90
N ALA A 210 -1.95 26.84 11.51
CA ALA A 210 -3.05 27.42 12.25
C ALA A 210 -2.45 28.19 13.43
N ALA A 211 -2.77 29.49 13.55
CA ALA A 211 -2.26 30.34 14.62
C ALA A 211 -2.54 29.67 15.96
N VAL A 212 -1.46 29.39 16.70
CA VAL A 212 -1.56 28.97 18.09
C VAL A 212 -1.89 30.25 18.86
N PRO A 213 -2.92 30.29 19.72
CA PRO A 213 -3.12 31.44 20.57
C PRO A 213 -1.92 31.55 21.53
N ASP A 214 -1.05 32.52 21.27
CA ASP A 214 0.00 32.90 22.19
C ASP A 214 -0.67 33.41 23.49
N GLU A 215 -0.01 33.19 24.62
CA GLU A 215 -0.46 33.55 25.99
C GLU A 215 -0.81 35.04 26.22
N ASN A 216 -0.62 35.90 25.21
CA ASN A 216 -0.95 37.32 25.21
C ASN A 216 -2.11 37.71 24.26
N GLY A 217 -2.82 36.75 23.64
CA GLY A 217 -4.00 37.02 22.82
C GLY A 217 -3.72 37.71 21.47
N GLN A 218 -2.45 37.83 21.05
CA GLN A 218 -2.08 38.42 19.77
C GLN A 218 -2.01 37.34 18.68
N LEU A 219 -2.80 37.49 17.60
CA LEU A 219 -2.72 36.63 16.43
C LEU A 219 -1.42 36.91 15.65
N ILE A 220 -0.42 36.04 15.75
CA ILE A 220 0.74 36.08 14.84
C ILE A 220 0.39 35.40 13.51
N THR A 221 -0.23 36.13 12.58
CA THR A 221 -0.26 35.70 11.19
C THR A 221 1.10 35.99 10.57
N SER A 222 1.88 34.96 10.24
CA SER A 222 3.04 35.10 9.36
C SER A 222 2.51 35.46 7.97
N THR A 223 2.32 36.76 7.72
CA THR A 223 1.93 37.29 6.41
C THR A 223 3.07 37.03 5.43
N THR A 224 2.94 35.95 4.67
CA THR A 224 3.61 35.81 3.37
C THR A 224 2.90 36.78 2.44
N GLY A 225 3.60 37.84 2.06
CA GLY A 225 3.13 38.85 1.13
C GLY A 225 2.58 38.23 -0.15
N VAL A 226 1.27 38.28 -0.28
CA VAL A 226 0.57 38.21 -1.56
C VAL A 226 0.24 39.64 -1.91
N GLY A 227 0.85 40.13 -2.99
CA GLY A 227 0.58 41.44 -3.55
C GLY A 227 -0.90 41.60 -3.83
N GLU A 228 -1.48 42.59 -3.17
CA GLU A 228 -2.80 43.14 -3.46
C GLU A 228 -2.59 44.24 -4.51
N PRO A 229 -3.06 44.09 -5.76
CA PRO A 229 -3.12 45.21 -6.68
C PRO A 229 -4.22 46.14 -6.18
N HIS A 230 -3.78 47.27 -5.65
CA HIS A 230 -4.59 48.43 -5.31
C HIS A 230 -5.50 48.80 -6.50
N PRO A 231 -6.84 48.75 -6.38
CA PRO A 231 -7.72 49.35 -7.37
C PRO A 231 -7.74 50.86 -7.11
N GLN A 232 -7.14 51.65 -7.99
CA GLN A 232 -7.42 53.08 -8.03
C GLN A 232 -8.77 53.27 -8.71
N GLU A 233 -9.77 53.57 -7.89
CA GLU A 233 -11.10 54.04 -8.29
C GLU A 233 -11.05 55.57 -8.48
N ALA A 234 -11.57 56.01 -9.62
CA ALA A 234 -12.08 57.35 -10.00
C ALA A 234 -11.15 58.57 -9.91
#